data_AF-G4R7S7-F1
#
_entry.id   AF-G4R7S7-F1
#
_cell.length_a   1.000
_cell.length_b   1.000
_cell.length_c   1.000
_cell.angle_alpha   90.00
_cell.angle_beta   90.00
_cell.angle_gamma   90.00
#
_symmetry.space_group_name_H-M   'P 1'
#
loop_
_entity.id
_entity.type
_entity.pdbx_description
1 polymer ?
#
loop_
_entity_poly.entity_id
_entity_poly.type
_entity_poly.pdbx_seq_one_letter_code
_entity_poly.pdbx_strand_id
1 'polypeptide(L)'
;MDGQPVKRFPWIPYAISFIVILLLALFPVISVFIVYLVADANSCRVDEAGVYPCVVGDSDIGGLLAFMGLLGWLMLATIPLGGMALLLWCVVLVGHLLYRRYKSAQSGTSI
;
A
#
# COMPACT_ATOMS: atom_id res chain seq x y z
N MET A 1 -21.26 39.00 -7.53
CA MET A 1 -19.97 38.51 -7.01
C MET A 1 -19.85 37.07 -7.45
N ASP A 2 -19.46 36.87 -8.71
CA ASP A 2 -19.53 35.55 -9.34
C ASP A 2 -18.26 34.77 -8.98
N GLY A 3 -18.42 33.86 -8.02
CA GLY A 3 -17.38 32.94 -7.58
C GLY A 3 -16.99 32.02 -8.73
N GLN A 4 -15.92 32.37 -9.45
CA GLN A 4 -15.27 31.48 -10.40
C GLN A 4 -15.00 30.14 -9.69
N PRO A 5 -15.53 29.01 -10.19
CA PRO A 5 -15.25 27.72 -9.58
C PRO A 5 -13.75 27.50 -9.68
N VAL A 6 -13.05 27.64 -8.55
CA VAL A 6 -11.64 27.26 -8.43
C VAL A 6 -11.53 25.86 -8.99
N LYS A 7 -10.89 25.73 -10.16
CA LYS A 7 -10.69 24.46 -10.84
C LYS A 7 -9.79 23.63 -9.92
N ARG A 8 -10.39 22.92 -8.98
CA ARG A 8 -9.70 22.17 -7.95
C ARG A 8 -8.78 21.21 -8.69
N PHE A 9 -7.49 21.28 -8.37
CA PHE A 9 -6.54 20.28 -8.82
C PHE A 9 -7.16 18.91 -8.50
N PRO A 10 -7.29 17.99 -9.47
CA PRO A 10 -7.95 16.71 -9.24
C PRO A 10 -7.03 15.83 -8.38
N TRP A 11 -6.87 16.18 -7.11
CA TRP A 11 -6.01 15.52 -6.13
C TRP A 11 -6.59 14.18 -5.66
N ILE A 12 -7.90 13.98 -5.84
CA ILE A 12 -8.66 12.81 -5.37
C ILE A 12 -8.16 11.54 -6.06
N PRO A 13 -8.06 11.46 -7.41
CA PRO A 13 -7.54 10.27 -8.07
C PRO A 13 -6.08 9.98 -7.70
N TYR A 14 -5.26 11.01 -7.49
CA TYR A 14 -3.89 10.85 -7.00
C TYR A 14 -3.87 10.25 -5.58
N ALA A 15 -4.68 10.78 -4.66
CA ALA A 15 -4.79 10.25 -3.31
C ALA A 15 -5.32 8.80 -3.29
N ILE A 16 -6.34 8.48 -4.10
CA ILE A 16 -6.89 7.12 -4.20
C ILE A 16 -5.83 6.14 -4.72
N SER A 17 -5.14 6.48 -5.83
CA SER A 17 -4.10 5.61 -6.38
C SER A 17 -2.94 5.39 -5.41
N PHE A 18 -2.53 6.43 -4.68
CA PHE A 18 -1.53 6.30 -3.62
C PHE A 18 -1.95 5.34 -2.50
N ILE A 19 -3.19 5.49 -2.01
CA ILE A 19 -3.75 4.60 -0.96
C ILE A 19 -3.80 3.15 -1.45
N VAL A 20 -4.23 2.92 -2.70
CA VAL A 20 -4.31 1.57 -3.28
C VAL A 20 -2.92 0.93 -3.36
N ILE A 21 -1.90 1.68 -3.81
CA ILE A 21 -0.53 1.18 -3.89
C ILE A 21 0.00 0.81 -2.48
N LEU A 22 -0.24 1.67 -1.49
CA LEU A 22 0.16 1.41 -0.11
C LEU A 22 -0.54 0.17 0.47
N LEU A 23 -1.86 0.04 0.26
CA LEU A 23 -2.61 -1.13 0.73
C LEU A 23 -2.07 -2.40 0.10
N LEU A 24 -1.84 -2.44 -1.22
CA LEU A 24 -1.30 -3.63 -1.88
C LEU A 24 0.11 -3.98 -1.43
N ALA A 25 0.97 -2.98 -1.23
CA ALA A 25 2.34 -3.19 -0.77
C ALA A 25 2.40 -3.68 0.69
N LEU A 26 1.58 -3.09 1.56
CA LEU A 26 1.59 -3.37 3.01
C LEU A 26 0.70 -4.53 3.42
N PHE A 27 -0.27 -4.94 2.59
CA PHE A 27 -1.18 -6.04 2.90
C PHE A 27 -0.49 -7.32 3.39
N PRO A 28 0.52 -7.89 2.68
CA PRO A 28 1.18 -9.11 3.16
C PRO A 28 2.02 -8.87 4.42
N VAL A 29 2.56 -7.66 4.61
CA VAL A 29 3.29 -7.29 5.83
C VAL A 29 2.36 -7.29 7.04
N ILE A 30 1.18 -6.70 6.90
CA ILE A 30 0.15 -6.66 7.95
C ILE A 30 -0.32 -8.09 8.27
N SER A 31 -0.49 -8.95 7.26
CA SER A 31 -0.85 -10.36 7.44
C SER A 31 0.14 -11.10 8.34
N VAL A 32 1.44 -11.05 8.04
CA VAL A 32 2.48 -11.72 8.85
C VAL A 32 2.60 -11.11 10.24
N PHE A 33 2.46 -9.79 10.34
CA PHE A 33 2.49 -9.11 11.63
C PHE A 33 1.39 -9.62 12.56
N ILE A 34 0.16 -9.80 12.05
CA ILE A 34 -0.95 -10.38 12.81
C ILE A 34 -0.62 -11.82 13.25
N VAL A 35 -0.04 -12.63 12.35
CA VAL A 35 0.37 -14.02 12.70
C VAL A 35 1.32 -14.02 13.89
N TYR A 36 2.35 -13.16 13.86
CA TYR A 36 3.34 -13.10 14.93
C TYR A 36 2.73 -12.61 16.24
N LEU A 37 1.86 -11.60 16.20
CA LEU A 37 1.15 -11.10 17.37
C LEU A 37 0.27 -12.17 18.03
N VAL A 38 -0.48 -12.93 17.22
CA VAL A 38 -1.35 -14.00 17.72
C VAL A 38 -0.52 -15.16 18.27
N ALA A 39 0.58 -15.52 17.60
CA ALA A 39 1.48 -16.57 18.06
C ALA A 39 2.14 -16.24 19.40
N ASP A 40 2.66 -15.02 19.55
CA ASP A 40 3.30 -14.53 20.76
C ASP A 40 2.30 -14.48 21.93
N ALA A 41 1.08 -13.96 21.69
CA ALA A 41 0.04 -13.88 22.71
C ALA A 41 -0.44 -15.25 23.23
N ASN A 42 -0.36 -16.30 22.40
CA ASN A 42 -0.80 -17.66 22.76
C ASN A 42 0.37 -18.62 23.00
N SER A 43 1.62 -18.13 23.02
CA SER A 43 2.84 -18.96 23.13
C SER A 43 2.90 -20.12 22.12
N CYS A 44 2.36 -19.90 20.91
CA CYS A 44 2.35 -20.90 19.85
C CYS A 44 3.63 -20.84 19.01
N ARG A 45 4.09 -22.00 18.56
CA ARG A 45 5.15 -22.08 17.56
C ARG A 45 4.58 -21.78 16.17
N VAL A 46 5.12 -20.77 15.51
CA VAL A 46 4.84 -20.46 14.10
C VAL A 46 6.17 -20.27 13.40
N ASP A 47 6.43 -21.14 12.42
CA ASP A 47 7.56 -21.01 11.53
C ASP A 47 7.16 -21.44 10.11
N GLU A 48 8.06 -21.18 9.16
CA GLU A 48 7.85 -21.45 7.74
C GLU A 48 8.11 -22.93 7.38
N ALA A 49 8.60 -23.74 8.34
CA ALA A 49 9.03 -25.11 8.10
C ALA A 49 7.87 -26.11 8.20
N GLY A 50 6.74 -25.73 8.81
CA GLY A 50 5.57 -26.60 8.91
C GLY A 50 4.35 -25.94 9.52
N VAL A 51 3.25 -26.69 9.53
CA VAL A 51 2.00 -26.29 10.19
C VAL A 51 2.00 -26.90 11.59
N TYR A 52 1.88 -26.05 12.61
CA TYR A 52 1.79 -26.47 14.01
C TYR A 52 0.42 -26.13 14.57
N PRO A 53 -0.16 -27.02 15.40
CA PRO A 53 -1.42 -26.73 16.06
C PRO A 53 -1.25 -25.52 17.00
N CYS A 54 -2.23 -24.62 16.95
CA CYS A 54 -2.29 -23.45 17.82
C CYS A 54 -3.74 -23.27 18.24
N VAL A 55 -4.02 -23.62 19.51
CA VAL A 55 -5.37 -23.64 20.06
C VAL A 55 -5.62 -22.33 20.80
N VAL A 56 -6.62 -21.57 20.36
CA VAL A 56 -7.05 -20.33 21.01
C VAL A 56 -8.49 -20.50 21.48
N GLY A 57 -8.69 -20.45 22.80
CA GLY A 57 -9.97 -20.81 23.43
C GLY A 57 -10.22 -22.32 23.34
N ASP A 58 -10.81 -22.76 22.22
CA ASP A 58 -11.14 -24.17 21.92
C ASP A 58 -10.93 -24.53 20.42
N SER A 59 -10.59 -23.54 19.59
CA SER A 59 -10.44 -23.72 18.13
C SER A 59 -8.98 -23.77 17.72
N ASP A 60 -8.59 -24.76 16.92
CA ASP A 60 -7.29 -24.78 16.27
C ASP A 60 -7.26 -23.79 15.10
N ILE A 61 -6.41 -22.78 15.22
CA ILE A 61 -6.15 -21.77 14.19
C ILE A 61 -4.77 -21.95 13.55
N GLY A 62 -4.05 -23.02 13.85
CA GLY A 62 -2.70 -23.26 13.36
C GLY A 62 -2.61 -23.27 11.83
N GLY A 63 -3.57 -23.92 11.18
CA GLY A 63 -3.69 -23.91 9.72
C GLY A 63 -3.93 -22.51 9.13
N LEU A 64 -4.72 -21.68 9.80
CA LEU A 64 -4.99 -20.31 9.37
C LEU A 64 -3.73 -19.44 9.50
N LEU A 65 -3.01 -19.54 10.62
CA LEU A 65 -1.76 -18.82 10.85
C LEU A 65 -0.69 -19.21 9.83
N ALA A 66 -0.60 -20.50 9.48
CA ALA A 66 0.30 -20.99 8.45
C ALA A 66 -0.04 -20.41 7.07
N PHE A 67 -1.33 -20.38 6.70
CA PHE A 67 -1.75 -19.75 5.44
C PHE A 67 -1.44 -18.25 5.42
N MET A 68 -1.73 -17.53 6.50
CA MET A 68 -1.40 -16.10 6.63
C MET A 68 0.12 -15.83 6.63
N GLY A 69 0.94 -16.78 7.12
CA GLY A 69 2.39 -16.76 7.04
C GLY A 69 2.91 -16.95 5.60
N LEU A 70 2.29 -17.87 4.83
CA LEU A 70 2.56 -18.03 3.40
C LEU A 70 2.22 -16.77 2.59
N LEU A 71 1.15 -16.04 2.96
CA LEU A 71 0.88 -14.73 2.36
C LEU A 71 2.02 -13.73 2.61
N GLY A 72 2.81 -13.92 3.66
CA GLY A 72 4.04 -13.18 3.90
C GLY A 72 5.04 -13.28 2.76
N TRP A 73 5.14 -14.42 2.10
CA TRP A 73 6.04 -14.57 0.95
C TRP A 73 5.67 -13.67 -0.21
N LEU A 74 4.39 -13.29 -0.32
CA LEU A 74 3.96 -12.31 -1.31
C LEU A 74 4.64 -10.95 -1.08
N MET A 75 5.10 -10.62 0.14
CA MET A 75 5.84 -9.38 0.40
C MET A 75 7.08 -9.24 -0.48
N LEU A 76 7.75 -10.36 -0.81
CA LEU A 76 8.92 -10.37 -1.69
C LEU A 76 8.58 -9.88 -3.10
N ALA A 77 7.34 -10.08 -3.54
CA ALA A 77 6.85 -9.61 -4.83
C ALA A 77 6.12 -8.25 -4.72
N THR A 78 5.28 -8.05 -3.70
CA THR A 78 4.47 -6.84 -3.57
C THR A 78 5.27 -5.63 -3.13
N ILE A 79 6.35 -5.79 -2.35
CA ILE A 79 7.23 -4.68 -1.96
C ILE A 79 7.93 -4.09 -3.19
N PRO A 80 8.63 -4.86 -4.05
CA PRO A 80 9.26 -4.30 -5.24
C PRO A 80 8.23 -3.78 -6.24
N LEU A 81 7.12 -4.49 -6.46
CA LEU A 81 6.05 -4.01 -7.35
C LEU A 81 5.40 -2.72 -6.83
N GLY A 82 5.12 -2.63 -5.53
CA GLY A 82 4.59 -1.44 -4.88
C GLY A 82 5.57 -0.27 -4.92
N GLY A 83 6.86 -0.54 -4.73
CA GLY A 83 7.93 0.44 -4.88
C GLY A 83 8.00 0.99 -6.31
N MET A 84 7.96 0.11 -7.33
CA MET A 84 7.93 0.52 -8.73
C MET A 84 6.67 1.32 -9.06
N ALA A 85 5.51 0.89 -8.56
CA ALA A 85 4.25 1.62 -8.75
C ALA A 85 4.29 3.02 -8.09
N LEU A 86 4.85 3.13 -6.88
CA LEU A 86 5.05 4.43 -6.22
C LEU A 86 6.01 5.32 -7.01
N LEU A 87 7.12 4.78 -7.53
CA LEU A 87 8.06 5.54 -8.35
C LEU A 87 7.39 6.09 -9.61
N LEU A 88 6.67 5.25 -10.35
CA LEU A 88 5.93 5.67 -11.54
C LEU A 88 4.88 6.73 -11.20
N TRP A 89 4.14 6.53 -10.11
CA TRP A 89 3.15 7.49 -9.63
C TRP A 89 3.79 8.85 -9.30
N CYS A 90 4.94 8.87 -8.63
CA CYS A 90 5.71 10.08 -8.34
C CYS A 90 6.17 10.78 -9.61
N VAL A 91 6.69 10.05 -10.60
CA VAL A 91 7.12 10.61 -11.89
C VAL A 91 5.94 11.26 -12.62
N VAL A 92 4.79 10.60 -12.67
CA VAL A 92 3.57 11.14 -13.30
C VAL A 92 3.07 12.38 -12.57
N LEU A 93 3.03 12.36 -11.23
CA LEU A 93 2.60 13.50 -10.43
C LEU A 93 3.52 14.71 -10.66
N VAL A 94 4.84 14.51 -10.56
CA VAL A 94 5.85 15.56 -10.76
C VAL A 94 5.79 16.09 -12.19
N GLY A 95 5.74 15.20 -13.20
CA GLY A 95 5.63 15.59 -14.60
C GLY A 95 4.38 16.43 -14.88
N HIS A 96 3.23 16.04 -14.32
CA HIS A 96 1.98 16.80 -14.46
C HIS A 96 2.05 18.16 -13.77
N LEU A 97 2.67 18.24 -12.58
CA LEU A 97 2.88 19.51 -11.87
C LEU A 97 3.84 20.44 -12.62
N LEU A 98 4.94 19.90 -13.16
CA LEU A 98 5.90 20.65 -13.96
C LEU A 98 5.29 21.16 -15.26
N TYR A 99 4.60 20.31 -16.03
CA TYR A 99 3.91 20.72 -17.26
C TYR A 99 2.94 21.88 -17.02
N ARG A 100 2.21 21.82 -15.90
CA ARG A 100 1.28 22.89 -15.52
C ARG A 100 2.01 24.20 -15.19
N ARG A 101 3.18 24.15 -14.55
CA ARG A 101 4.03 25.32 -14.29
C ARG A 101 4.60 25.90 -15.59
N TYR A 102 5.08 25.06 -16.50
CA TYR A 102 5.59 25.50 -17.82
C TYR A 102 4.53 26.26 -18.61
N LYS A 103 3.28 25.74 -18.66
CA LYS A 103 2.19 26.39 -19.40
C LYS A 103 1.79 27.76 -18.82
N SER A 104 1.86 27.93 -17.49
CA SER A 104 1.60 29.21 -16.82
C SER A 104 2.69 30.26 -17.07
N ALA A 105 3.95 29.84 -17.23
CA ALA A 105 5.05 30.76 -17.55
C ALA A 105 4.97 31.28 -18.99
N GLN A 106 4.50 30.46 -19.95
CA GLN A 106 4.44 30.83 -21.37
C GLN A 106 3.31 31.80 -21.72
N SER A 107 2.21 31.82 -20.95
CA SER A 107 1.10 32.76 -21.15
C SER A 107 1.39 34.23 -20.77
N GLY A 108 2.56 34.51 -20.17
CA GLY A 108 2.96 35.88 -19.78
C GLY A 108 3.89 36.59 -20.77
N THR A 109 4.31 35.94 -21.85
CA THR A 109 5.36 36.44 -22.77
C THR A 109 4.81 36.84 -24.16
N SER A 110 3.49 36.83 -24.34
CA SER A 110 2.84 37.34 -25.53
C SER A 110 2.22 38.72 -25.23
N ILE A 111 3.08 39.74 -25.14
CA ILE A 111 2.76 41.18 -25.21
C ILE A 111 3.69 41.78 -26.24
#